data_AF-A0A392S8X6-F1
#
_entry.id   AF-A0A392S8X6-F1
#
_cell.length_a   1.000
_cell.length_b   1.000
_cell.length_c   1.000
_cell.angle_alpha   90.00
_cell.angle_beta   90.00
_cell.angle_gamma   90.00
#
_symmetry.space_group_name_H-M   'P 1'
#
loop_
_entity.id
_entity.type
_entity.pdbx_description
1 polymer ?
#
loop_
_entity_poly.entity_id
_entity_poly.type
_entity_poly.pdbx_seq_one_letter_code
_entity_poly.pdbx_strand_id
1 'polypeptide(L)' 'MRSHENKAAIVAAVEKNVWPAIAEGKVKPLIYRSFPLSEAGEAHRLIESGQHIGKILLVP' A
#
# COMPACT_ATOMS: atom_id res chain seq x y z
N MET A 1 4.08 14.86 -14.56
CA MET A 1 4.53 13.46 -14.30
C MET A 1 6.00 13.51 -13.85
N ARG A 2 6.37 12.89 -12.72
CA ARG A 2 7.77 12.90 -12.23
C ARG A 2 8.69 12.12 -13.19
N SER A 3 9.92 12.58 -13.42
CA SER A 3 10.92 11.88 -14.25
C SER A 3 11.31 10.51 -13.66
N HIS A 4 11.82 9.60 -14.49
CA HIS A 4 12.25 8.26 -14.05
C HIS A 4 13.37 8.32 -13.01
N GLU A 5 14.35 9.21 -13.21
CA GLU A 5 15.46 9.43 -12.26
C GLU A 5 14.97 9.89 -10.89
N ASN A 6 13.97 10.79 -10.85
CA ASN A 6 13.38 11.24 -9.60
C ASN A 6 12.65 10.12 -8.86
N LYS A 7 12.01 9.18 -9.58
CA LYS A 7 11.40 8.00 -8.97
C LYS A 7 12.45 7.06 -8.39
N ALA A 8 13.56 6.83 -9.11
CA ALA A 8 14.64 5.97 -8.64
C ALA A 8 15.26 6.47 -7.33
N ALA A 9 15.53 7.79 -7.24
CA ALA A 9 16.05 8.40 -6.01
C ALA A 9 15.10 8.22 -4.81
N ILE A 10 13.80 8.35 -5.03
CA ILE A 10 12.79 8.14 -3.97
C ILE A 10 12.77 6.67 -3.53
N VAL A 11 12.79 5.72 -4.47
CA VAL A 11 12.79 4.29 -4.15
C VAL A 11 14.03 3.92 -3.34
N ALA A 12 15.22 4.35 -3.76
CA ALA A 12 16.46 4.10 -3.04
C ALA A 12 16.43 4.69 -1.61
N ALA A 13 15.84 5.88 -1.44
CA ALA A 13 15.68 6.48 -0.13
C ALA A 13 14.68 5.73 0.76
N VAL A 14 13.57 5.23 0.21
CA VAL A 14 12.59 4.42 0.94
C VAL A 14 13.20 3.08 1.36
N GLU A 15 13.93 2.42 0.46
CA GLU A 15 14.62 1.17 0.76
C GLU A 15 15.64 1.34 1.89
N LYS A 16 16.47 2.38 1.82
CA LYS A 16 17.49 2.65 2.84
C LYS A 16 16.89 2.96 4.22
N ASN A 17 15.80 3.74 4.27
CA ASN A 17 15.34 4.35 5.52
C ASN A 17 14.05 3.75 6.10
N VAL A 18 13.19 3.16 5.28
CA VAL A 18 11.84 2.70 5.70
C VAL A 18 11.77 1.18 5.78
N TRP A 19 12.37 0.45 4.83
CA TRP A 19 12.30 -1.02 4.81
C TRP A 19 12.85 -1.69 6.07
N PRO A 20 13.97 -1.26 6.67
CA PRO A 20 14.43 -1.81 7.94
C PRO A 20 13.37 -1.69 9.06
N ALA A 21 12.67 -0.56 9.13
CA ALA A 21 11.63 -0.35 10.14
C ALA A 21 10.40 -1.25 9.92
N ILE A 22 10.09 -1.63 8.68
CA ILE A 22 9.05 -2.62 8.38
C ILE A 22 9.52 -4.02 8.78
N ALA A 23 10.75 -4.40 8.41
CA ALA A 23 11.34 -5.71 8.74
C ALA A 23 11.45 -5.92 10.27
N GLU A 24 11.78 -4.86 11.01
CA GLU A 24 11.83 -4.85 12.47
C GLU A 24 10.44 -4.74 13.12
N GLY A 25 9.37 -4.59 12.33
CA GLY A 25 8.00 -4.46 12.82
C GLY A 25 7.70 -3.13 13.53
N LYS A 26 8.59 -2.13 13.45
CA LYS A 26 8.38 -0.77 13.96
C LYS A 26 7.35 0.01 13.15
N VAL A 27 7.23 -0.31 11.86
CA VAL A 27 6.19 0.21 10.96
C VAL A 27 5.34 -0.96 10.49
N LYS A 28 4.02 -0.88 10.72
CA LYS A 28 3.06 -1.92 10.32
C LYS A 28 1.94 -1.32 9.49
N PRO A 29 1.59 -1.89 8.32
CA PRO A 29 0.41 -1.48 7.60
C PRO A 29 -0.85 -1.85 8.41
N LEU A 30 -1.75 -0.89 8.59
CA LEU A 30 -3.09 -1.19 9.07
C LEU A 30 -3.90 -1.76 7.92
N ILE A 31 -4.29 -3.03 8.00
CA ILE A 31 -5.14 -3.68 7.00
C ILE A 31 -6.59 -3.51 7.45
N TYR A 32 -7.40 -2.86 6.61
CA TYR A 32 -8.83 -2.69 6.87
C TYR A 32 -9.62 -3.94 6.45
N ARG A 33 -9.37 -4.43 5.22
CA ARG A 33 -10.05 -5.60 4.66
C ARG A 33 -9.22 -6.20 3.52
N SER A 34 -9.39 -7.50 3.29
CA SER A 34 -8.87 -8.19 2.11
C SER A 34 -10.04 -8.74 1.28
N PHE A 35 -9.90 -8.73 -0.04
CA PHE A 35 -10.86 -9.30 -0.99
C PHE A 35 -10.14 -10.26 -1.93
N PRO A 36 -10.79 -11.33 -2.40
CA PRO A 36 -10.33 -12.06 -3.57
C PRO A 36 -10.11 -11.10 -4.75
N LEU A 37 -9.11 -11.37 -5.59
CA LEU A 37 -8.81 -10.54 -6.77
C LEU A 37 -10.01 -10.47 -7.72
N SER A 38 -10.82 -11.54 -7.79
CA SER A 38 -12.08 -11.59 -8.53
C SER A 38 -13.12 -10.57 -8.06
N GLU A 39 -12.98 -10.05 -6.84
CA GLU A 39 -13.89 -9.08 -6.21
C GLU A 39 -13.34 -7.65 -6.20
N ALA A 40 -12.35 -7.33 -7.04
CA ALA A 40 -11.76 -5.99 -7.10
C ALA A 40 -12.80 -4.85 -7.25
N GLY A 41 -13.93 -5.11 -7.92
CA GLY A 41 -15.04 -4.15 -8.02
C GLY A 41 -15.69 -3.82 -6.67
N GLU A 42 -15.81 -4.78 -5.77
CA GLU A 42 -16.31 -4.55 -4.40
C GLU A 42 -15.29 -3.79 -3.56
N ALA A 43 -14.00 -4.12 -3.70
CA ALA A 43 -12.93 -3.37 -3.07
C ALA A 43 -12.97 -1.88 -3.49
N HIS A 44 -13.21 -1.59 -4.77
CA HIS A 44 -13.37 -0.22 -5.27
C HIS A 44 -14.59 0.49 -4.68
N ARG A 45 -15.76 -0.17 -4.61
CA ARG A 45 -16.95 0.41 -3.98
C ARG A 45 -16.71 0.80 -2.52
N LEU A 46 -16.01 -0.05 -1.77
CA LEU A 46 -15.63 0.26 -0.38
C LEU A 46 -14.67 1.46 -0.31
N ILE A 47 -13.74 1.58 -1.25
CA ILE A 47 -12.84 2.76 -1.33
C ILE A 47 -13.66 4.03 -1.54
N GLU A 48 -14.57 4.02 -2.50
CA GLU A 48 -15.42 5.16 -2.87
C GLU A 48 -16.35 5.60 -1.74
N SER A 49 -16.77 4.66 -0.87
CA SER A 49 -17.58 4.99 0.31
C SER A 49 -16.86 5.87 1.34
N GLY A 50 -15.52 5.90 1.33
CA GLY A 50 -14.71 6.59 2.33
C GLY A 50 -14.74 5.98 3.74
N GLN A 51 -15.40 4.84 3.94
CA GLN A 51 -15.59 4.21 5.27
C GLN A 51 -14.37 3.38 5.76
N HIS A 52 -13.23 3.49 5.10
CA HIS A 52 -12.05 2.67 5.39
C HIS A 52 -10.89 3.52 5.94
N ILE A 53 -10.30 3.04 7.03
CA ILE A 53 -9.01 3.53 7.53
C ILE A 53 -8.03 2.38 7.46
N GLY A 54 -6.99 2.53 6.65
CA GLY A 54 -6.02 1.48 6.38
C GLY A 54 -6.03 1.02 4.92
N LYS A 55 -5.31 -0.06 4.66
CA LYS A 55 -5.14 -0.65 3.32
C LYS A 55 -6.24 -1.67 3.06
N ILE A 56 -6.73 -1.67 1.82
CA ILE A 56 -7.54 -2.74 1.26
C ILE A 56 -6.63 -3.58 0.37
N LEU A 57 -6.60 -4.88 0.60
CA LEU A 57 -5.75 -5.82 -0.13
C LEU A 57 -6.58 -6.65 -1.10
N LEU A 58 -6.02 -6.90 -2.28
CA LEU A 58 -6.51 -7.94 -3.18
C LEU A 58 -5.60 -9.15 -3.04
N VAL A 59 -6.19 -10.30 -2.75
CA VAL A 59 -5.47 -11.57 -2.61
C VAL A 59 -5.79 -12.48 -3.80
N PRO A 60 -4.83 -13.30 -4.27
CA PRO A 60 -5.05 -14.21 -5.40
C PRO A 60 -6.26 -15.14 -5.22
#